data_AF-A0AAV9V375-F1
#
_entry.id   AF-A0AAV9V375-F1
#
_cell.length_a   1.000
_cell.length_b   1.000
_cell.length_c   1.000
_cell.angle_alpha   90.00
_cell.angle_beta   90.00
_cell.angle_gamma   90.00
#
_symmetry.space_group_name_H-M   'P 1'
#
loop_
_entity.id
_entity.type
_entity.pdbx_description
1 polymer ?
#
loop_
_entity_poly.entity_id
_entity_poly.type
_entity_poly.pdbx_seq_one_letter_code
_entity_poly.pdbx_strand_id
1 'polypeptide(L)'
;MPSLSLISMPFEILFEIFSQTLLTVDDNARLQRVCKTFQPAAQAAKGLSYHFRVDAFRFEPWRFFRYLLQNPEIGQKITQIDVSWERRDVKNILTWTNRWSWDEEERVKIQTLIFFAKKKSFATTIETALKGFNSEALLPLLLLFTPNLEHLDMGDTEPSFLLIDIYKNAPHERCFPLLNRLGRYVMQYTSNNGTWDSNNIDEVLKLHEPDAGSPQLWLHKNIKFTVSGFQNLRHFDHGYGRTEIHENDAGYYGFYLEDLLPIFFLPKIESIRLSTFEVSPDGKFFTKLEKYLDIAQKSPVKYLELVYAHVYLPFLVALANATGNLEYFFWCGHPAFYDYFSDDVNYVPTLIKAFLNNNTETLEKSHFLLVDPSLTTLQLRTVEQLEYEQKLPGYRLL
;
A
#
# COMPACT_ATOMS: atom_id res chain seq x y z
N MET A 1 -32.83 -4.82 -33.21
CA MET A 1 -32.03 -4.14 -32.17
C MET A 1 -31.39 -5.21 -31.31
N PRO A 2 -30.07 -5.18 -31.04
CA PRO A 2 -29.47 -6.16 -30.15
C PRO A 2 -30.04 -5.95 -28.74
N SER A 3 -30.54 -7.02 -28.12
CA SER A 3 -31.04 -6.98 -26.74
C SER A 3 -29.85 -6.79 -25.80
N LEU A 4 -29.77 -5.62 -25.14
CA LEU A 4 -28.83 -5.42 -24.04
C LEU A 4 -29.18 -6.39 -22.91
N SER A 5 -28.28 -7.33 -22.64
CA SER A 5 -28.42 -8.24 -21.49
C SER A 5 -27.85 -7.54 -20.26
N LEU A 6 -28.64 -7.52 -19.18
CA LEU A 6 -28.20 -6.99 -17.88
C LEU A 6 -26.90 -7.67 -17.40
N ILE A 7 -26.72 -8.96 -17.73
CA ILE A 7 -25.56 -9.77 -17.34
C ILE A 7 -24.25 -9.30 -18.01
N SER A 8 -24.35 -8.58 -19.13
CA SER A 8 -23.21 -8.02 -19.87
C SER A 8 -22.86 -6.58 -19.48
N MET A 9 -23.58 -6.00 -18.52
CA MET A 9 -23.30 -4.65 -18.07
C MET A 9 -22.00 -4.59 -17.24
N PRO A 10 -21.25 -3.48 -17.33
CA PRO A 10 -20.14 -3.22 -16.43
C PRO A 10 -20.58 -3.29 -14.96
N PHE A 11 -19.67 -3.70 -14.09
CA PHE A 11 -19.93 -3.87 -12.65
C PHE A 11 -20.52 -2.59 -12.04
N GLU A 12 -20.05 -1.44 -12.50
CA GLU A 12 -20.44 -0.10 -12.05
C GLU A 12 -21.93 0.17 -12.30
N ILE A 13 -22.46 -0.25 -13.45
CA ILE A 13 -23.88 -0.09 -13.80
C ILE A 13 -24.74 -1.08 -13.01
N LEU A 14 -24.26 -2.31 -12.83
CA LEU A 14 -24.94 -3.31 -12.02
C LEU A 14 -25.01 -2.88 -10.54
N PHE A 15 -23.92 -2.32 -10.03
CA PHE A 15 -23.87 -1.76 -8.69
C PHE A 15 -24.81 -0.57 -8.51
N GLU A 16 -24.87 0.36 -9.47
CA GLU A 16 -25.82 1.47 -9.42
C GLU A 16 -27.26 0.96 -9.33
N ILE A 17 -27.63 -0.02 -10.17
CA ILE A 17 -28.95 -0.66 -10.14
C ILE A 17 -29.20 -1.37 -8.80
N PHE A 18 -28.19 -2.05 -8.25
CA PHE A 18 -28.35 -2.86 -7.03
C PHE A 18 -28.23 -2.07 -5.72
N SER A 19 -27.68 -0.85 -5.79
CA SER A 19 -27.53 0.05 -4.65
C SER A 19 -28.67 1.06 -4.54
N GLN A 20 -29.67 1.00 -5.42
CA GLN A 20 -30.89 1.80 -5.29
C GLN A 20 -31.67 1.39 -4.05
N THR A 21 -32.19 2.38 -3.32
CA THR A 21 -32.96 2.23 -2.06
C THR A 21 -34.26 1.43 -2.17
N LEU A 22 -34.59 0.96 -3.38
CA LEU A 22 -35.78 0.17 -3.67
C LEU A 22 -35.59 -1.33 -3.44
N LEU A 23 -34.35 -1.82 -3.32
CA LEU A 23 -34.07 -3.24 -3.14
C LEU A 23 -34.06 -3.62 -1.67
N THR A 24 -34.91 -4.58 -1.32
CA THR A 24 -34.98 -5.13 0.04
C THR A 24 -33.80 -6.09 0.30
N VAL A 25 -33.60 -6.47 1.56
CA VAL A 25 -32.62 -7.49 1.94
C VAL A 25 -32.87 -8.81 1.19
N ASP A 26 -34.14 -9.15 0.97
CA ASP A 26 -34.53 -10.35 0.23
C ASP A 26 -34.22 -10.24 -1.27
N ASP A 27 -34.36 -9.04 -1.84
CA ASP A 27 -34.00 -8.79 -3.25
C ASP A 27 -32.49 -8.90 -3.45
N ASN A 28 -31.68 -8.42 -2.50
CA ASN A 28 -30.23 -8.60 -2.53
C ASN A 28 -29.81 -10.07 -2.44
N ALA A 29 -30.44 -10.84 -1.55
CA ALA A 29 -30.19 -12.29 -1.46
C ALA A 29 -30.56 -13.03 -2.76
N ARG A 30 -31.56 -12.54 -3.50
CA ARG A 30 -31.96 -13.07 -4.81
C ARG A 30 -30.98 -12.66 -5.89
N LEU A 31 -30.58 -11.38 -5.97
CA LEU A 31 -29.58 -10.87 -6.91
C LEU A 31 -28.25 -11.61 -6.80
N GLN A 32 -27.84 -11.97 -5.58
CA GLN A 32 -26.65 -12.78 -5.33
C GLN A 32 -26.70 -14.19 -5.94
N ARG A 33 -27.90 -14.72 -6.23
CA ARG A 33 -28.10 -16.05 -6.80
C ARG A 33 -28.33 -16.03 -8.31
N VAL A 34 -28.46 -14.86 -8.93
CA VAL A 34 -28.78 -14.73 -10.36
C VAL A 34 -27.62 -15.18 -11.23
N CYS A 35 -26.43 -14.63 -11.00
CA CYS A 35 -25.22 -15.03 -11.72
C CYS A 35 -23.97 -14.59 -10.98
N LYS A 36 -22.82 -15.14 -11.39
CA LYS A 36 -21.51 -14.82 -10.79
C LYS A 36 -21.14 -13.33 -10.89
N THR A 37 -21.68 -12.60 -11.88
CA THR A 37 -21.44 -11.16 -12.05
C THR A 37 -22.27 -10.32 -11.07
N PHE A 38 -23.46 -10.77 -10.68
CA PHE A 38 -24.38 -10.00 -9.84
C PHE A 38 -24.07 -10.15 -8.35
N GLN A 39 -23.52 -11.30 -7.97
CA GLN A 39 -23.19 -11.58 -6.58
C GLN A 39 -22.28 -10.52 -5.93
N PRO A 40 -21.16 -10.11 -6.56
CA PRO A 40 -20.31 -9.07 -5.97
C PRO A 40 -21.02 -7.71 -5.93
N ALA A 41 -21.81 -7.37 -6.96
CA ALA A 41 -22.50 -6.08 -7.04
C ALA A 41 -23.63 -5.96 -5.99
N ALA A 42 -24.34 -7.05 -5.71
CA ALA A 42 -25.40 -7.11 -4.70
C ALA A 42 -24.86 -7.21 -3.26
N GLN A 43 -23.70 -7.85 -3.06
CA GLN A 43 -23.02 -7.86 -1.75
C GLN A 43 -22.52 -6.46 -1.35
N ALA A 44 -22.05 -5.69 -2.32
CA ALA A 44 -21.54 -4.34 -2.12
C ALA A 44 -22.58 -3.28 -1.70
N ALA A 45 -23.88 -3.61 -1.67
CA ALA A 45 -24.94 -2.69 -1.29
C ALA A 45 -25.01 -2.37 0.23
N LYS A 46 -24.22 -3.03 1.09
CA LYS A 46 -24.01 -2.68 2.52
C LYS A 46 -22.52 -2.47 2.78
N GLY A 47 -22.02 -1.24 2.65
CA GLY A 47 -20.59 -0.96 2.68
C GLY A 47 -19.91 -1.54 1.44
N LEU A 48 -19.41 -0.68 0.57
CA LEU A 48 -18.78 -1.10 -0.68
C LEU A 48 -17.33 -1.50 -0.34
N SER A 49 -17.02 -2.79 -0.46
CA SER A 49 -15.64 -3.24 -0.63
C SER A 49 -15.27 -3.12 -2.10
N TYR A 50 -14.20 -2.39 -2.40
CA TYR A 50 -13.73 -2.14 -3.75
C TYR A 50 -12.33 -2.73 -3.94
N HIS A 51 -12.22 -3.65 -4.89
CA HIS A 51 -10.95 -4.27 -5.23
C HIS A 51 -10.23 -3.46 -6.31
N PHE A 52 -9.16 -2.76 -5.93
CA PHE A 52 -8.38 -1.93 -6.84
C PHE A 52 -7.21 -2.71 -7.44
N ARG A 53 -7.34 -3.07 -8.72
CA ARG A 53 -6.34 -3.89 -9.42
C ARG A 53 -5.37 -2.98 -10.16
N VAL A 54 -4.16 -2.86 -9.65
CA VAL A 54 -3.08 -2.09 -10.28
C VAL A 54 -2.61 -2.83 -11.53
N ASP A 55 -2.67 -2.12 -12.64
CA ASP A 55 -2.14 -2.47 -13.96
C ASP A 55 -2.76 -3.70 -14.66
N ALA A 56 -3.87 -4.22 -14.13
CA ALA A 56 -4.61 -5.33 -14.71
C ALA A 56 -5.04 -5.10 -16.18
N PHE A 57 -4.68 -6.01 -17.09
CA PHE A 57 -4.95 -5.85 -18.54
C PHE A 57 -6.44 -5.67 -18.91
N ARG A 58 -7.34 -6.37 -18.23
CA ARG A 58 -8.79 -6.39 -18.53
C ARG A 58 -9.63 -5.58 -17.55
N PHE A 59 -9.00 -5.00 -16.55
CA PHE A 59 -9.66 -4.19 -15.56
C PHE A 59 -9.09 -2.79 -15.68
N GLU A 60 -9.96 -1.82 -15.89
CA GLU A 60 -9.55 -0.46 -16.22
C GLU A 60 -9.98 0.46 -15.07
N PRO A 61 -9.17 0.60 -14.00
CA PRO A 61 -9.58 1.37 -12.83
C PRO A 61 -10.00 2.79 -13.19
N TRP A 62 -9.39 3.39 -14.21
CA TRP A 62 -9.72 4.72 -14.71
C TRP A 62 -11.18 4.87 -15.15
N ARG A 63 -11.86 3.80 -15.61
CA ARG A 63 -13.29 3.86 -15.96
C ARG A 63 -14.14 4.08 -14.72
N PHE A 64 -13.83 3.39 -13.63
CA PHE A 64 -14.48 3.61 -12.35
C PHE A 64 -14.26 5.04 -11.86
N PHE A 65 -13.06 5.59 -12.06
CA PHE A 65 -12.80 7.00 -11.76
C PHE A 65 -13.63 7.98 -12.58
N ARG A 66 -13.79 7.75 -13.88
CA ARG A 66 -14.71 8.57 -14.71
C ARG A 66 -16.12 8.55 -14.15
N TYR A 67 -16.57 7.37 -13.72
CA TYR A 67 -17.86 7.23 -13.06
C TYR A 67 -17.93 7.98 -11.72
N LEU A 68 -16.90 7.90 -10.88
CA LEU A 68 -16.81 8.65 -9.61
C LEU A 68 -16.76 10.18 -9.82
N LEU A 69 -16.16 10.65 -10.91
CA LEU A 69 -16.16 12.08 -11.26
C LEU A 69 -17.57 12.61 -11.59
N GLN A 70 -18.48 11.73 -11.98
CA GLN A 70 -19.88 12.04 -12.24
C GLN A 70 -20.77 11.77 -11.02
N ASN A 71 -20.43 10.75 -10.22
CA ASN A 71 -21.23 10.22 -9.12
C ASN A 71 -20.36 10.05 -7.85
N PRO A 72 -19.87 11.16 -7.24
CA PRO A 72 -18.93 11.11 -6.12
C PRO A 72 -19.50 10.45 -4.85
N GLU A 73 -20.82 10.44 -4.67
CA GLU A 73 -21.52 9.79 -3.57
C GLU A 73 -21.33 8.27 -3.55
N ILE A 74 -20.98 7.67 -4.68
CA ILE A 74 -20.64 6.24 -4.77
C ILE A 74 -19.35 5.95 -4.01
N GLY A 75 -18.35 6.83 -4.13
CA GLY A 75 -17.10 6.71 -3.38
C GLY A 75 -17.33 6.78 -1.86
N GLN A 76 -18.31 7.56 -1.41
CA GLN A 76 -18.66 7.68 0.01
C GLN A 76 -19.23 6.39 0.60
N LYS A 77 -19.72 5.48 -0.25
CA LYS A 77 -20.18 4.15 0.19
C LYS A 77 -19.01 3.17 0.37
N ILE A 78 -17.82 3.48 -0.14
CA ILE A 78 -16.63 2.62 -0.02
C ILE A 78 -16.13 2.66 1.42
N THR A 79 -16.15 1.50 2.07
CA THR A 79 -15.64 1.30 3.44
C THR A 79 -14.38 0.43 3.45
N GLN A 80 -14.11 -0.31 2.37
CA GLN A 80 -12.93 -1.16 2.24
C GLN A 80 -12.33 -1.05 0.85
N ILE A 81 -11.00 -0.98 0.78
CA ILE A 81 -10.23 -1.10 -0.46
C ILE A 81 -9.20 -2.21 -0.27
N ASP A 82 -9.24 -3.19 -1.16
CA ASP A 82 -8.22 -4.23 -1.27
C ASP A 82 -7.46 -4.02 -2.57
N VAL A 83 -6.15 -3.88 -2.51
CA VAL A 83 -5.30 -3.65 -3.67
C VAL A 83 -4.67 -4.97 -4.12
N SER A 84 -4.70 -5.23 -5.42
CA SER A 84 -3.87 -6.27 -6.04
C SER A 84 -2.93 -5.67 -7.06
N TRP A 85 -1.76 -6.28 -7.21
CA TRP A 85 -0.73 -5.85 -8.13
C TRP A 85 -0.67 -6.85 -9.29
N GLU A 86 -1.11 -6.39 -10.46
CA GLU A 86 -1.05 -7.14 -11.71
C GLU A 86 -0.08 -6.43 -12.64
N ARG A 87 1.17 -6.35 -12.18
CA ARG A 87 2.22 -5.64 -12.92
C ARG A 87 2.42 -6.25 -14.29
N ARG A 88 2.94 -5.40 -15.16
CA ARG A 88 3.08 -5.69 -16.58
C ARG A 88 4.29 -6.60 -16.77
N ASP A 89 4.10 -7.73 -17.43
CA ASP A 89 5.22 -8.52 -17.91
C ASP A 89 5.92 -7.79 -19.06
N VAL A 90 7.20 -7.51 -18.86
CA VAL A 90 8.09 -6.87 -19.84
C VAL A 90 8.10 -7.61 -21.17
N LYS A 91 8.01 -8.93 -21.12
CA LYS A 91 8.11 -9.82 -22.28
C LYS A 91 6.76 -10.01 -22.97
N ASN A 92 5.65 -9.61 -22.34
CA ASN A 92 4.31 -9.84 -22.84
C ASN A 92 3.47 -8.55 -22.84
N ILE A 93 3.45 -7.84 -23.97
CA ILE A 93 2.65 -6.62 -24.16
C ILE A 93 1.15 -6.82 -23.93
N LEU A 94 0.65 -8.07 -24.03
CA LEU A 94 -0.76 -8.38 -23.80
C LEU A 94 -1.14 -8.33 -22.33
N THR A 95 -0.19 -8.20 -21.40
CA THR A 95 -0.49 -7.98 -19.98
C THR A 95 -0.53 -6.50 -19.63
N TRP A 96 -0.34 -5.60 -20.60
CA TRP A 96 -0.20 -4.17 -20.32
C TRP A 96 -1.56 -3.50 -20.27
N THR A 97 -1.84 -2.82 -19.17
CA THR A 97 -3.02 -1.96 -19.02
C THR A 97 -3.13 -0.98 -20.18
N ASN A 98 -4.33 -0.84 -20.72
CA ASN A 98 -4.62 0.21 -21.69
C ASN A 98 -4.40 1.58 -21.04
N ARG A 99 -3.73 2.47 -21.78
CA ARG A 99 -3.71 3.89 -21.42
C ARG A 99 -5.12 4.46 -21.48
N TRP A 100 -5.35 5.47 -20.67
CA TRP A 100 -6.57 6.24 -20.72
C TRP A 100 -6.27 7.70 -21.02
N SER A 101 -7.27 8.36 -21.59
CA SER A 101 -7.30 9.81 -21.68
C SER A 101 -8.38 10.32 -20.74
N TRP A 102 -8.39 11.62 -20.52
CA TRP A 102 -9.48 12.31 -19.86
C TRP A 102 -9.98 13.37 -20.82
N ASP A 103 -11.29 13.55 -20.91
CA ASP A 103 -11.83 14.72 -21.59
C ASP A 103 -11.55 16.00 -20.78
N GLU A 104 -11.81 17.16 -21.38
CA GLU A 104 -11.49 18.44 -20.75
C GLU A 104 -12.28 18.68 -19.46
N GLU A 105 -13.54 18.23 -19.41
CA GLU A 105 -14.38 18.38 -18.22
C GLU A 105 -13.85 17.51 -17.06
N GLU A 106 -13.51 16.26 -17.35
CA GLU A 106 -12.89 15.31 -16.43
C GLU A 106 -11.56 15.87 -15.89
N ARG A 107 -10.72 16.44 -16.76
CA ARG A 107 -9.44 17.07 -16.37
C ARG A 107 -9.66 18.21 -15.38
N VAL A 108 -10.59 19.11 -15.67
CA VAL A 108 -10.92 20.24 -14.79
C VAL A 108 -11.45 19.74 -13.44
N LYS A 109 -12.31 18.71 -13.42
CA LYS A 109 -12.84 18.11 -12.19
C LYS A 109 -11.71 17.51 -11.34
N ILE A 110 -10.83 16.71 -11.95
CA ILE A 110 -9.67 16.14 -11.28
C ILE A 110 -8.84 17.27 -10.67
N GLN A 111 -8.40 18.25 -11.46
CA GLN A 111 -7.59 19.38 -11.01
C GLN A 111 -8.25 20.17 -9.86
N THR A 112 -9.57 20.34 -9.91
CA THR A 112 -10.34 21.03 -8.87
C THR A 112 -10.32 20.28 -7.54
N LEU A 113 -10.55 18.97 -7.53
CA LEU A 113 -10.50 18.13 -6.32
C LEU A 113 -9.15 18.28 -5.59
N ILE A 114 -8.08 18.36 -6.36
CA ILE A 114 -6.72 18.50 -5.86
C ILE A 114 -6.47 19.90 -5.30
N PHE A 115 -6.91 20.93 -6.02
CA PHE A 115 -6.75 22.32 -5.57
C PHE A 115 -7.37 22.50 -4.18
N PHE A 116 -8.59 21.98 -3.98
CA PHE A 116 -9.25 22.00 -2.67
C PHE A 116 -8.53 21.17 -1.62
N ALA A 117 -7.86 20.09 -2.02
CA ALA A 117 -7.05 19.30 -1.12
C ALA A 117 -5.79 20.05 -0.61
N LYS A 118 -5.39 21.18 -1.24
CA LYS A 118 -4.20 22.00 -0.92
C LYS A 118 -2.87 21.20 -0.94
N LYS A 119 -2.77 20.18 -1.79
CA LYS A 119 -1.67 19.20 -1.73
C LYS A 119 -0.63 19.43 -2.81
N LYS A 120 0.31 20.35 -2.58
CA LYS A 120 1.48 20.53 -3.49
C LYS A 120 2.25 19.22 -3.75
N SER A 121 2.24 18.27 -2.81
CA SER A 121 2.87 16.95 -2.97
C SER A 121 2.16 16.01 -3.94
N PHE A 122 0.90 16.28 -4.29
CA PHE A 122 0.18 15.47 -5.26
C PHE A 122 0.57 15.79 -6.72
N ALA A 123 1.24 16.92 -6.99
CA ALA A 123 1.39 17.46 -8.35
C ALA A 123 1.90 16.43 -9.38
N THR A 124 2.95 15.69 -9.05
CA THR A 124 3.53 14.65 -9.91
C THR A 124 2.60 13.44 -10.07
N THR A 125 2.00 12.98 -8.97
CA THR A 125 1.00 11.89 -8.97
C THR A 125 -0.16 12.18 -9.91
N ILE A 126 -0.62 13.41 -9.88
CA ILE A 126 -1.73 13.87 -10.70
C ILE A 126 -1.32 13.94 -12.14
N GLU A 127 -0.14 14.48 -12.42
CA GLU A 127 0.38 14.54 -13.77
C GLU A 127 0.43 13.14 -14.38
N THR A 128 0.92 12.15 -13.62
CA THR A 128 0.90 10.74 -13.97
C THR A 128 -0.52 10.22 -14.25
N ALA A 129 -1.46 10.47 -13.32
CA ALA A 129 -2.86 10.06 -13.47
C ALA A 129 -3.55 10.72 -14.67
N LEU A 130 -3.28 12.01 -14.93
CA LEU A 130 -3.84 12.78 -16.04
C LEU A 130 -3.26 12.40 -17.39
N LYS A 131 -2.00 11.96 -17.42
CA LYS A 131 -1.33 11.48 -18.63
C LYS A 131 -1.72 10.04 -18.97
N GLY A 132 -2.41 9.33 -18.09
CA GLY A 132 -2.88 7.97 -18.36
C GLY A 132 -1.82 6.90 -18.12
N PHE A 133 -0.88 7.14 -17.21
CA PHE A 133 0.23 6.25 -16.90
C PHE A 133 0.07 5.67 -15.50
N ASN A 134 0.62 4.47 -15.29
CA ASN A 134 0.65 3.72 -14.02
C ASN A 134 -0.64 3.87 -13.21
N SER A 135 -1.54 2.89 -13.33
CA SER A 135 -2.85 2.96 -12.67
C SER A 135 -2.76 3.12 -11.15
N GLU A 136 -1.64 2.79 -10.49
CA GLU A 136 -1.42 3.06 -9.07
C GLU A 136 -1.53 4.54 -8.72
N ALA A 137 -1.17 5.46 -9.62
CA ALA A 137 -1.33 6.91 -9.40
C ALA A 137 -2.79 7.34 -9.23
N LEU A 138 -3.74 6.49 -9.63
CA LEU A 138 -5.16 6.71 -9.36
C LEU A 138 -5.51 6.43 -7.89
N LEU A 139 -4.82 5.54 -7.18
CA LEU A 139 -5.17 5.18 -5.81
C LEU A 139 -5.19 6.39 -4.86
N PRO A 140 -4.20 7.30 -4.85
CA PRO A 140 -4.29 8.53 -4.06
C PRO A 140 -5.50 9.41 -4.40
N LEU A 141 -5.95 9.40 -5.67
CA LEU A 141 -7.18 10.09 -6.08
C LEU A 141 -8.42 9.35 -5.57
N LEU A 142 -8.43 8.01 -5.54
CA LEU A 142 -9.55 7.21 -5.01
C LEU A 142 -9.85 7.63 -3.58
N LEU A 143 -8.79 7.79 -2.79
CA LEU A 143 -8.88 8.17 -1.39
C LEU A 143 -9.49 9.56 -1.18
N LEU A 144 -9.57 10.42 -2.20
CA LEU A 144 -10.30 11.68 -2.12
C LEU A 144 -11.83 11.47 -2.15
N PHE A 145 -12.30 10.41 -2.81
CA PHE A 145 -13.71 10.07 -2.95
C PHE A 145 -14.26 9.19 -1.82
N THR A 146 -13.41 8.64 -0.96
CA THR A 146 -13.79 7.58 -0.01
C THR A 146 -13.71 8.04 1.46
N PRO A 147 -14.41 9.11 1.88
CA PRO A 147 -14.30 9.64 3.24
C PRO A 147 -14.65 8.63 4.34
N ASN A 148 -15.42 7.59 4.04
CA ASN A 148 -15.86 6.57 4.99
C ASN A 148 -15.03 5.28 4.91
N LEU A 149 -13.84 5.32 4.30
CA LEU A 149 -12.93 4.19 4.25
C LEU A 149 -12.49 3.79 5.66
N GLU A 150 -12.73 2.54 6.03
CA GLU A 150 -12.35 1.94 7.31
C GLU A 150 -11.19 0.95 7.16
N HIS A 151 -11.10 0.27 6.02
CA HIS A 151 -10.05 -0.73 5.73
C HIS A 151 -9.31 -0.42 4.44
N LEU A 152 -7.98 -0.45 4.47
CA LEU A 152 -7.12 -0.36 3.30
C LEU A 152 -6.06 -1.46 3.38
N ASP A 153 -6.18 -2.48 2.54
CA ASP A 153 -5.12 -3.47 2.31
C ASP A 153 -4.42 -3.13 1.00
N MET A 154 -3.14 -2.79 1.09
CA MET A 154 -2.29 -2.54 -0.06
C MET A 154 -1.81 -3.81 -0.76
N GLY A 155 -2.18 -4.98 -0.26
CA GLY A 155 -1.85 -6.28 -0.85
C GLY A 155 -0.36 -6.58 -0.81
N ASP A 156 0.01 -7.58 -1.60
CA ASP A 156 1.41 -7.97 -1.83
C ASP A 156 2.03 -7.06 -2.87
N THR A 157 2.68 -5.99 -2.41
CA THR A 157 3.17 -4.90 -3.25
C THR A 157 4.22 -5.40 -4.20
N GLU A 158 4.17 -4.92 -5.43
CA GLU A 158 5.22 -5.13 -6.42
C GLU A 158 5.74 -3.76 -6.88
N PRO A 159 6.78 -3.22 -6.22
CA PRO A 159 7.37 -1.92 -6.49
C PRO A 159 8.33 -1.96 -7.67
N SER A 160 8.78 -3.15 -8.10
CA SER A 160 9.51 -3.36 -9.34
C SER A 160 8.69 -2.84 -10.52
N PHE A 161 9.10 -1.70 -11.05
CA PHE A 161 8.56 -1.18 -12.28
C PHE A 161 9.39 -1.71 -13.46
N LEU A 162 8.68 -2.12 -14.51
CA LEU A 162 9.19 -2.63 -15.78
C LEU A 162 10.41 -1.88 -16.35
N LEU A 163 10.53 -0.58 -16.11
CA LEU A 163 11.65 0.24 -16.59
C LEU A 163 12.91 0.11 -15.72
N ILE A 164 12.79 0.04 -14.40
CA ILE A 164 13.91 -0.17 -13.47
C ILE A 164 14.53 -1.55 -13.71
N ASP A 165 13.73 -2.61 -13.84
CA ASP A 165 14.28 -3.96 -13.99
C ASP A 165 15.00 -4.13 -15.33
N ILE A 166 14.49 -3.51 -16.39
CA ILE A 166 15.19 -3.43 -17.67
C ILE A 166 16.50 -2.64 -17.51
N TYR A 167 16.50 -1.53 -16.77
CA TYR A 167 17.67 -0.67 -16.62
C TYR A 167 18.76 -1.28 -15.71
N LYS A 168 18.36 -1.92 -14.60
CA LYS A 168 19.27 -2.52 -13.61
C LYS A 168 19.86 -3.84 -14.08
N ASN A 169 19.10 -4.66 -14.82
CA ASN A 169 19.46 -6.07 -15.05
C ASN A 169 19.91 -6.41 -16.47
N ALA A 170 19.94 -5.46 -17.41
CA ALA A 170 20.40 -5.75 -18.75
C ALA A 170 21.46 -4.73 -19.24
N PRO A 171 22.48 -5.18 -20.02
CA PRO A 171 23.42 -4.27 -20.65
C PRO A 171 22.65 -3.23 -21.47
N HIS A 172 22.98 -1.93 -21.35
CA HIS A 172 22.31 -0.82 -22.03
C HIS A 172 21.97 -1.10 -23.51
N GLU A 173 22.85 -1.81 -24.23
CA GLU A 173 22.68 -2.19 -25.64
C GLU A 173 21.55 -3.22 -25.88
N ARG A 174 21.27 -4.12 -24.93
CA ARG A 174 20.18 -5.12 -25.00
C ARG A 174 18.84 -4.56 -24.52
N CYS A 175 18.87 -3.52 -23.69
CA CYS A 175 17.67 -2.79 -23.26
C CYS A 175 17.14 -1.88 -24.36
N PHE A 176 18.02 -1.37 -25.22
CA PHE A 176 17.70 -0.37 -26.23
C PHE A 176 16.54 -0.77 -27.17
N PRO A 177 16.39 -2.01 -27.66
CA PRO A 177 15.23 -2.41 -28.46
C PRO A 177 13.90 -2.46 -27.68
N LEU A 178 13.96 -2.83 -26.39
CA LEU A 178 12.82 -2.88 -25.48
C LEU A 178 12.41 -1.46 -25.05
N LEU A 179 13.38 -0.62 -24.68
CA LEU A 179 13.22 0.81 -24.44
C LEU A 179 12.77 1.55 -25.69
N ASN A 180 13.19 1.16 -26.90
CA ASN A 180 12.67 1.72 -28.16
C ASN A 180 11.27 1.21 -28.50
N ARG A 181 10.86 0.02 -28.05
CA ARG A 181 9.47 -0.45 -28.18
C ARG A 181 8.55 0.26 -27.19
N LEU A 182 8.98 0.35 -25.93
CA LEU A 182 8.36 1.18 -24.89
C LEU A 182 8.28 2.64 -25.34
N GLY A 183 9.39 3.17 -25.85
CA GLY A 183 9.51 4.54 -26.32
C GLY A 183 8.61 4.81 -27.50
N ARG A 184 8.53 3.90 -28.48
CA ARG A 184 7.54 4.00 -29.56
C ARG A 184 6.11 3.88 -29.05
N TYR A 185 5.83 2.98 -28.11
CA TYR A 185 4.52 2.88 -27.44
C TYR A 185 4.20 4.12 -26.61
N VAL A 186 5.19 4.82 -26.06
CA VAL A 186 5.00 6.06 -25.32
C VAL A 186 4.74 7.22 -26.29
N MET A 187 5.58 7.35 -27.32
CA MET A 187 5.59 8.41 -28.33
C MET A 187 4.40 8.36 -29.27
N GLN A 188 3.89 7.17 -29.62
CA GLN A 188 2.70 7.03 -30.46
C GLN A 188 1.47 7.72 -29.85
N TYR A 189 1.47 8.01 -28.54
CA TYR A 189 0.31 8.51 -27.82
C TYR A 189 0.57 9.79 -26.98
N THR A 190 1.78 10.35 -26.94
CA THR A 190 2.08 11.63 -26.27
C THR A 190 2.03 12.87 -27.19
N SER A 191 1.57 12.70 -28.44
CA SER A 191 1.34 13.77 -29.42
C SER A 191 2.48 14.79 -29.53
N ASN A 192 3.50 14.42 -30.31
CA ASN A 192 4.09 15.24 -31.37
C ASN A 192 5.03 14.31 -32.13
N ASN A 193 5.18 14.52 -33.44
CA ASN A 193 6.02 13.76 -34.37
C ASN A 193 7.55 13.81 -34.05
N GLY A 194 7.94 13.84 -32.78
CA GLY A 194 9.31 13.87 -32.33
C GLY A 194 9.98 12.51 -32.53
N THR A 195 11.22 12.55 -32.98
CA THR A 195 12.14 11.43 -32.90
C THR A 195 12.40 11.10 -31.44
N TRP A 196 12.39 9.81 -31.08
CA TRP A 196 12.80 9.33 -29.76
C TRP A 196 14.24 9.76 -29.48
N ASP A 197 14.42 10.69 -28.55
CA ASP A 197 15.72 11.05 -27.98
C ASP A 197 15.88 10.30 -26.65
N SER A 198 17.02 9.63 -26.47
CA SER A 198 17.41 9.00 -25.21
C SER A 198 17.33 9.95 -24.01
N ASN A 199 17.42 11.27 -24.23
CA ASN A 199 17.25 12.28 -23.19
C ASN A 199 15.81 12.37 -22.62
N ASN A 200 14.82 11.76 -23.28
CA ASN A 200 13.42 11.79 -22.87
C ASN A 200 13.02 10.62 -21.95
N ILE A 201 13.94 9.67 -21.70
CA ILE A 201 13.69 8.51 -20.85
C ILE A 201 13.42 8.91 -19.41
N ASP A 202 14.16 9.88 -18.88
CA ASP A 202 14.02 10.37 -17.51
C ASP A 202 12.66 11.03 -17.27
N GLU A 203 12.11 11.71 -18.28
CA GLU A 203 10.76 12.29 -18.20
C GLU A 203 9.69 11.20 -18.15
N VAL A 204 9.86 10.12 -18.92
CA VAL A 204 8.95 8.97 -18.90
C VAL A 204 9.07 8.20 -17.58
N LEU A 205 10.28 8.00 -17.06
CA LEU A 205 10.52 7.35 -15.77
C LEU A 205 9.84 8.11 -14.63
N LYS A 206 9.91 9.45 -14.62
CA LYS A 206 9.21 10.30 -13.64
C LYS A 206 7.68 10.16 -13.65
N LEU A 207 7.10 9.68 -14.75
CA LEU A 207 5.66 9.40 -14.84
C LEU A 207 5.33 7.97 -14.41
N HIS A 208 6.29 7.07 -14.36
CA HIS A 208 6.07 5.70 -13.92
C HIS A 208 6.35 5.53 -12.43
N GLU A 209 7.32 6.28 -11.91
CA GLU A 209 7.78 6.19 -10.54
C GLU A 209 7.63 7.51 -9.79
N PRO A 210 7.26 7.44 -8.51
CA PRO A 210 7.23 8.62 -7.67
C PRO A 210 8.62 9.24 -7.54
N ASP A 211 9.64 8.44 -7.19
CA ASP A 211 11.05 8.85 -7.15
C ASP A 211 11.90 7.81 -7.90
N ALA A 212 12.68 8.27 -8.88
CA ALA A 212 13.47 7.40 -9.74
C ALA A 212 14.43 6.53 -8.92
N GLY A 213 14.31 5.20 -9.07
CA GLY A 213 15.15 4.23 -8.36
C GLY A 213 14.77 3.98 -6.89
N SER A 214 13.68 4.57 -6.40
CA SER A 214 13.14 4.33 -5.05
C SER A 214 12.05 3.26 -5.06
N PRO A 215 11.93 2.40 -4.02
CA PRO A 215 10.81 1.47 -3.85
C PRO A 215 9.46 2.13 -3.53
N GLN A 216 9.42 3.45 -3.48
CA GLN A 216 8.22 4.19 -3.12
C GLN A 216 7.08 3.98 -4.11
N LEU A 217 5.87 3.95 -3.57
CA LEU A 217 4.61 4.00 -4.29
C LEU A 217 4.09 5.44 -4.42
N TRP A 218 3.23 5.71 -5.40
CA TRP A 218 2.50 6.97 -5.45
C TRP A 218 1.70 7.19 -4.16
N LEU A 219 1.13 6.15 -3.55
CA LEU A 219 0.51 6.28 -2.23
C LEU A 219 1.45 6.91 -1.20
N HIS A 220 2.68 6.39 -1.05
CA HIS A 220 3.68 6.81 -0.06
C HIS A 220 3.96 8.33 -0.12
N LYS A 221 4.10 8.88 -1.34
CA LYS A 221 4.30 10.34 -1.53
C LYS A 221 3.12 11.21 -1.09
N ASN A 222 1.95 10.61 -1.02
CA ASN A 222 0.69 11.29 -0.84
C ASN A 222 0.07 11.03 0.54
N ILE A 223 0.72 10.23 1.39
CA ILE A 223 0.25 9.98 2.75
C ILE A 223 0.38 11.26 3.58
N LYS A 224 -0.77 11.88 3.83
CA LYS A 224 -0.93 13.02 4.74
C LYS A 224 -2.28 12.90 5.42
N PHE A 225 -2.38 13.38 6.66
CA PHE A 225 -3.62 13.42 7.46
C PHE A 225 -4.83 14.08 6.78
N THR A 226 -4.60 14.81 5.68
CA THR A 226 -5.61 15.61 4.99
C THR A 226 -6.28 14.88 3.81
N VAL A 227 -5.99 13.60 3.58
CA VAL A 227 -6.74 12.77 2.62
C VAL A 227 -8.03 12.28 3.28
N SER A 228 -9.19 12.50 2.66
CA SER A 228 -10.49 12.16 3.22
C SER A 228 -10.59 10.68 3.56
N GLY A 229 -10.08 9.80 2.70
CA GLY A 229 -10.03 8.35 2.94
C GLY A 229 -9.18 7.90 4.12
N PHE A 230 -8.40 8.79 4.73
CA PHE A 230 -7.66 8.48 5.96
C PHE A 230 -8.35 8.98 7.23
N GLN A 231 -9.43 9.77 7.12
CA GLN A 231 -10.12 10.33 8.29
C GLN A 231 -10.82 9.26 9.14
N ASN A 232 -11.29 8.20 8.48
CA ASN A 232 -12.02 7.10 9.11
C ASN A 232 -11.29 5.76 9.07
N LEU A 233 -10.04 5.75 8.57
CA LEU A 233 -9.28 4.52 8.42
C LEU A 233 -8.98 3.90 9.80
N ARG A 234 -9.41 2.64 9.98
CA ARG A 234 -9.24 1.83 11.19
C ARG A 234 -8.20 0.74 11.01
N HIS A 235 -8.12 0.17 9.80
CA HIS A 235 -7.28 -0.97 9.51
C HIS A 235 -6.43 -0.68 8.29
N PHE A 236 -5.11 -0.83 8.44
CA PHE A 236 -4.17 -0.67 7.35
C PHE A 236 -3.26 -1.91 7.26
N ASP A 237 -3.16 -2.48 6.07
CA ASP A 237 -2.23 -3.57 5.78
C ASP A 237 -1.36 -3.20 4.58
N HIS A 238 -0.04 -3.40 4.67
CA HIS A 238 0.88 -3.20 3.55
C HIS A 238 2.04 -4.20 3.63
N GLY A 239 2.38 -4.84 2.52
CA GLY A 239 3.54 -5.71 2.50
C GLY A 239 4.18 -5.88 1.13
N TYR A 240 5.35 -6.50 1.12
CA TYR A 240 6.07 -6.99 -0.05
C TYR A 240 6.43 -8.48 0.13
N GLY A 241 6.31 -9.29 -0.91
CA GLY A 241 6.56 -10.74 -0.86
C GLY A 241 5.75 -11.50 0.19
N ARG A 242 4.51 -11.10 0.51
CA ARG A 242 3.65 -11.79 1.51
C ARG A 242 3.39 -13.25 1.13
N THR A 243 3.35 -13.55 -0.17
CA THR A 243 3.03 -14.89 -0.70
C THR A 243 4.25 -15.71 -1.10
N GLU A 244 5.37 -15.06 -1.40
CA GLU A 244 6.61 -15.70 -1.83
C GLU A 244 7.80 -15.09 -1.07
N ILE A 245 8.40 -15.86 -0.16
CA ILE A 245 9.66 -15.46 0.50
C ILE A 245 10.77 -15.60 -0.55
N HIS A 246 11.18 -14.49 -1.15
CA HIS A 246 12.34 -14.47 -2.04
C HIS A 246 13.62 -14.59 -1.23
N GLU A 247 14.01 -15.83 -0.90
CA GLU A 247 15.20 -16.15 -0.09
C GLU A 247 16.53 -15.64 -0.70
N ASN A 248 16.54 -15.19 -1.96
CA ASN A 248 17.76 -14.90 -2.72
C ASN A 248 17.90 -13.47 -3.25
N ASP A 249 16.95 -12.56 -3.01
CA ASP A 249 17.07 -11.17 -3.47
C ASP A 249 17.78 -10.31 -2.42
N ALA A 250 19.10 -10.49 -2.31
CA ALA A 250 20.01 -9.81 -1.39
C ALA A 250 20.10 -8.27 -1.55
N GLY A 251 19.18 -7.63 -2.26
CA GLY A 251 19.25 -6.21 -2.59
C GLY A 251 17.92 -5.44 -2.53
N TYR A 252 16.80 -6.07 -2.18
CA TYR A 252 15.52 -5.38 -2.16
C TYR A 252 14.68 -5.71 -0.92
N TYR A 253 14.72 -4.83 0.08
CA TYR A 253 14.11 -5.04 1.39
C TYR A 253 12.68 -4.47 1.52
N GLY A 254 11.97 -4.34 0.39
CA GLY A 254 10.60 -3.83 0.35
C GLY A 254 10.52 -2.31 0.30
N PHE A 255 9.76 -1.68 1.20
CA PHE A 255 9.53 -0.22 1.24
C PHE A 255 10.14 0.44 2.49
N TYR A 256 10.30 1.76 2.45
CA TYR A 256 10.73 2.57 3.59
C TYR A 256 9.57 2.89 4.53
N LEU A 257 9.69 2.48 5.79
CA LEU A 257 8.64 2.72 6.78
C LEU A 257 8.40 4.20 7.06
N GLU A 258 9.42 5.04 6.91
CA GLU A 258 9.35 6.49 7.09
C GLU A 258 8.27 7.15 6.25
N ASP A 259 7.87 6.52 5.16
CA ASP A 259 6.86 7.05 4.25
C ASP A 259 5.44 6.65 4.67
N LEU A 260 5.31 5.62 5.50
CA LEU A 260 4.06 5.21 6.14
C LEU A 260 3.84 5.78 7.54
N LEU A 261 4.85 6.44 8.13
CA LEU A 261 4.74 7.06 9.45
C LEU A 261 3.44 7.83 9.71
N PRO A 262 2.89 8.65 8.79
CA PRO A 262 1.64 9.35 9.07
C PRO A 262 0.45 8.42 9.33
N ILE A 263 0.45 7.18 8.82
CA ILE A 263 -0.63 6.21 9.06
C ILE A 263 -0.72 5.84 10.54
N PHE A 264 0.42 5.75 11.24
CA PHE A 264 0.46 5.44 12.68
C PHE A 264 -0.26 6.47 13.56
N PHE A 265 -0.49 7.67 13.06
CA PHE A 265 -1.07 8.77 13.82
C PHE A 265 -2.43 9.21 13.28
N LEU A 266 -3.08 8.41 12.41
CA LEU A 266 -4.43 8.71 11.97
C LEU A 266 -5.39 8.63 13.17
N PRO A 267 -6.41 9.51 13.25
CA PRO A 267 -7.20 9.67 14.47
C PRO A 267 -8.04 8.44 14.86
N LYS A 268 -8.33 7.55 13.90
CA LYS A 268 -9.17 6.35 14.10
C LYS A 268 -8.44 5.04 13.81
N ILE A 269 -7.12 5.07 13.56
CA ILE A 269 -6.40 3.84 13.27
C ILE A 269 -6.39 2.95 14.51
N GLU A 270 -6.74 1.68 14.32
CA GLU A 270 -6.82 0.66 15.35
C GLU A 270 -5.81 -0.44 15.08
N SER A 271 -5.63 -0.86 13.83
CA SER A 271 -4.66 -1.89 13.47
C SER A 271 -3.77 -1.51 12.29
N ILE A 272 -2.49 -1.85 12.41
CA ILE A 272 -1.49 -1.74 11.36
C ILE A 272 -0.77 -3.08 11.23
N ARG A 273 -0.74 -3.62 10.02
CA ARG A 273 0.07 -4.78 9.66
C ARG A 273 1.01 -4.42 8.54
N LEU A 274 2.31 -4.62 8.77
CA LEU A 274 3.36 -4.31 7.83
C LEU A 274 4.24 -5.53 7.62
N SER A 275 4.52 -5.87 6.36
CA SER A 275 5.37 -7.01 6.01
C SER A 275 6.49 -6.59 5.08
N THR A 276 7.73 -7.02 5.35
CA THR A 276 8.90 -6.82 4.48
C THR A 276 9.14 -5.35 4.15
N PHE A 277 9.76 -4.66 5.10
CA PHE A 277 10.09 -3.24 4.99
C PHE A 277 11.41 -2.95 5.68
N GLU A 278 12.01 -1.81 5.36
CA GLU A 278 13.23 -1.33 5.99
C GLU A 278 13.06 0.08 6.55
N VAL A 279 14.00 0.45 7.42
CA VAL A 279 14.15 1.82 7.94
C VAL A 279 15.43 2.36 7.35
N SER A 280 15.34 3.55 6.76
CA SER A 280 16.46 4.25 6.17
C SER A 280 17.61 4.41 7.19
N PRO A 281 18.85 4.09 6.80
CA PRO A 281 20.02 4.20 7.68
C PRO A 281 20.42 5.66 7.95
N ASP A 282 19.89 6.61 7.18
CA ASP A 282 20.24 8.04 7.29
C ASP A 282 19.59 8.76 8.48
N GLY A 283 18.86 8.04 9.33
CA GLY A 283 18.23 8.58 10.54
C GLY A 283 17.04 9.50 10.28
N LYS A 284 16.60 9.68 9.02
CA LYS A 284 15.40 10.49 8.68
C LYS A 284 14.15 10.03 9.42
N PHE A 285 14.08 8.75 9.78
CA PHE A 285 13.02 8.21 10.61
C PHE A 285 12.83 9.01 11.90
N PHE A 286 13.88 9.20 12.70
CA PHE A 286 13.77 9.84 14.01
C PHE A 286 13.28 11.28 13.87
N THR A 287 13.85 12.04 12.94
CA THR A 287 13.42 13.42 12.68
C THR A 287 11.97 13.50 12.21
N LYS A 288 11.52 12.56 11.36
CA LYS A 288 10.12 12.48 10.93
C LYS A 288 9.21 12.10 12.11
N LEU A 289 9.60 11.13 12.92
CA LEU A 289 8.83 10.64 14.05
C LEU A 289 8.65 11.72 15.12
N GLU A 290 9.72 12.42 15.51
CA GLU A 290 9.68 13.54 16.47
C GLU A 290 8.66 14.59 16.04
N LYS A 291 8.69 14.97 14.75
CA LYS A 291 7.71 15.92 14.20
C LYS A 291 6.27 15.45 14.37
N TYR A 292 5.99 14.14 14.26
CA TYR A 292 4.64 13.62 14.47
C TYR A 292 4.28 13.56 15.95
N LEU A 293 5.23 13.25 16.83
CA LEU A 293 5.03 13.28 18.28
C LEU A 293 4.76 14.70 18.81
N ASP A 294 5.36 15.71 18.21
CA ASP A 294 5.08 17.12 18.52
C ASP A 294 3.65 17.53 18.14
N ILE A 295 3.08 16.90 17.10
CA ILE A 295 1.73 17.21 16.58
C ILE A 295 0.67 16.35 17.27
N ALA A 296 0.98 15.08 17.54
CA ALA A 296 0.11 14.07 18.11
C ALA A 296 0.83 13.42 19.29
N GLN A 297 0.27 13.48 20.50
CA GLN A 297 0.94 12.99 21.71
C GLN A 297 1.45 11.54 21.56
N LYS A 298 0.57 10.62 21.18
CA LYS A 298 0.86 9.20 20.96
C LYS A 298 -0.04 8.63 19.86
N SER A 299 0.44 7.59 19.20
CA SER A 299 -0.31 6.78 18.25
C SER A 299 -1.53 6.13 18.92
N PRO A 300 -2.72 6.14 18.28
CA PRO A 300 -3.91 5.45 18.79
C PRO A 300 -3.97 3.97 18.40
N VAL A 301 -2.95 3.45 17.67
CA VAL A 301 -2.90 2.05 17.24
C VAL A 301 -2.99 1.12 18.45
N LYS A 302 -3.82 0.08 18.31
CA LYS A 302 -4.05 -0.97 19.29
C LYS A 302 -3.40 -2.30 18.90
N TYR A 303 -3.41 -2.62 17.61
CA TYR A 303 -2.88 -3.86 17.08
C TYR A 303 -1.77 -3.55 16.08
N LEU A 304 -0.54 -3.97 16.39
CA LEU A 304 0.61 -3.71 15.54
C LEU A 304 1.34 -5.00 15.20
N GLU A 305 1.43 -5.31 13.91
CA GLU A 305 2.20 -6.43 13.38
C GLU A 305 3.31 -5.94 12.45
N LEU A 306 4.55 -6.29 12.78
CA LEU A 306 5.73 -5.99 11.98
C LEU A 306 6.38 -7.32 11.57
N VAL A 307 6.16 -7.75 10.34
CA VAL A 307 6.58 -9.06 9.83
C VAL A 307 7.76 -8.89 8.88
N TYR A 308 8.80 -9.73 8.99
CA TYR A 308 10.01 -9.65 8.18
C TYR A 308 10.63 -8.24 8.11
N ALA A 309 10.63 -7.55 9.25
CA ALA A 309 11.05 -6.15 9.33
C ALA A 309 12.58 -6.03 9.42
N HIS A 310 13.16 -5.14 8.61
CA HIS A 310 14.58 -4.79 8.60
C HIS A 310 14.81 -3.53 9.45
N VAL A 311 14.85 -3.71 10.78
CA VAL A 311 14.84 -2.60 11.75
C VAL A 311 15.82 -2.80 12.89
N TYR A 312 16.37 -1.70 13.40
CA TYR A 312 17.34 -1.67 14.50
C TYR A 312 16.70 -1.30 15.86
N LEU A 313 17.36 -1.64 16.98
CA LEU A 313 16.79 -1.44 18.33
C LEU A 313 16.34 0.01 18.60
N PRO A 314 17.18 1.05 18.35
CA PRO A 314 16.75 2.43 18.52
C PRO A 314 15.43 2.77 17.83
N PHE A 315 15.19 2.21 16.64
CA PHE A 315 13.96 2.41 15.91
C PHE A 315 12.76 1.78 16.67
N LEU A 316 12.87 0.52 17.09
CA LEU A 316 11.78 -0.16 17.78
C LEU A 316 11.47 0.49 19.14
N VAL A 317 12.50 0.97 19.85
CA VAL A 317 12.33 1.75 21.08
C VAL A 317 11.64 3.08 20.81
N ALA A 318 12.00 3.77 19.73
CA ALA A 318 11.32 5.02 19.35
C ALA A 318 9.86 4.77 18.95
N LEU A 319 9.58 3.66 18.26
CA LEU A 319 8.22 3.24 17.96
C LEU A 319 7.43 2.92 19.23
N ALA A 320 8.04 2.21 20.19
CA ALA A 320 7.43 1.96 21.49
C ALA A 320 7.05 3.27 22.20
N ASN A 321 7.96 4.26 22.21
CA ASN A 321 7.72 5.58 22.80
C ASN A 321 6.58 6.34 22.08
N ALA A 322 6.44 6.13 20.77
CA ALA A 322 5.39 6.73 19.98
C ALA A 322 4.01 6.08 20.19
N THR A 323 3.94 4.91 20.82
CA THR A 323 2.69 4.18 21.10
C THR A 323 2.25 4.35 22.55
N GLY A 324 0.94 4.29 22.80
CA GLY A 324 0.39 4.32 24.17
C GLY A 324 -0.92 3.55 24.38
N ASN A 325 -1.42 2.88 23.35
CA ASN A 325 -2.71 2.20 23.37
C ASN A 325 -2.63 0.78 22.82
N LEU A 326 -1.42 0.21 22.68
CA LEU A 326 -1.25 -1.13 22.13
C LEU A 326 -1.90 -2.16 23.05
N GLU A 327 -2.79 -2.96 22.50
CA GLU A 327 -3.39 -4.14 23.11
C GLU A 327 -2.66 -5.41 22.64
N TYR A 328 -2.00 -5.34 21.48
CA TYR A 328 -1.26 -6.43 20.85
C TYR A 328 -0.06 -5.91 20.05
N PHE A 329 1.08 -6.57 20.22
CA PHE A 329 2.29 -6.31 19.45
C PHE A 329 2.92 -7.63 18.98
N PHE A 330 3.14 -7.72 17.68
CA PHE A 330 3.87 -8.81 17.05
C PHE A 330 5.04 -8.27 16.25
N TRP A 331 6.23 -8.83 16.49
CA TRP A 331 7.40 -8.56 15.66
C TRP A 331 8.10 -9.85 15.25
N CYS A 332 8.35 -9.96 13.95
CA CYS A 332 9.20 -10.97 13.35
C CYS A 332 10.29 -10.24 12.56
N GLY A 333 11.55 -10.38 12.99
CA GLY A 333 12.69 -9.81 12.26
C GLY A 333 12.92 -10.50 10.91
N HIS A 334 13.75 -9.91 10.06
CA HIS A 334 14.28 -10.59 8.89
C HIS A 334 15.48 -11.48 9.27
N PRO A 335 15.58 -12.73 8.76
CA PRO A 335 16.67 -13.66 9.13
C PRO A 335 18.08 -13.09 8.88
N ALA A 336 18.28 -12.35 7.79
CA ALA A 336 19.59 -11.81 7.40
C ALA A 336 20.15 -10.74 8.35
N PHE A 337 19.36 -10.23 9.30
CA PHE A 337 19.80 -9.18 10.23
C PHE A 337 20.03 -9.69 11.65
N TYR A 338 19.93 -11.00 11.87
CA TYR A 338 20.16 -11.58 13.19
C TYR A 338 21.62 -11.43 13.65
N ASP A 339 22.58 -11.51 12.72
CA ASP A 339 24.01 -11.31 12.99
C ASP A 339 24.33 -9.92 13.59
N TYR A 340 23.44 -8.94 13.42
CA TYR A 340 23.59 -7.60 14.02
C TYR A 340 23.05 -7.50 15.45
N PHE A 341 22.22 -8.46 15.89
CA PHE A 341 21.53 -8.43 17.19
C PHE A 341 21.97 -9.53 18.15
N SER A 342 22.55 -10.63 17.64
CA SER A 342 22.99 -11.79 18.44
C SER A 342 23.99 -11.41 19.55
N ASP A 343 24.76 -10.33 19.37
CA ASP A 343 25.81 -9.94 20.31
C ASP A 343 25.31 -9.13 21.52
N ASP A 344 24.10 -8.55 21.47
CA ASP A 344 23.54 -7.77 22.60
C ASP A 344 22.44 -8.54 23.34
N VAL A 345 22.86 -9.25 24.38
CA VAL A 345 21.97 -9.98 25.30
C VAL A 345 20.90 -9.09 25.97
N ASN A 346 21.05 -7.76 25.94
CA ASN A 346 20.08 -6.82 26.50
C ASN A 346 19.06 -6.31 25.48
N TYR A 347 19.16 -6.68 24.20
CA TYR A 347 18.26 -6.21 23.14
C TYR A 347 16.79 -6.52 23.46
N VAL A 348 16.49 -7.82 23.64
CA VAL A 348 15.12 -8.30 23.87
C VAL A 348 14.52 -7.73 25.18
N PRO A 349 15.23 -7.78 26.33
CA PRO A 349 14.75 -7.12 27.56
C PRO A 349 14.48 -5.63 27.40
N THR A 350 15.35 -4.90 26.70
CA THR A 350 15.19 -3.45 26.48
C THR A 350 13.94 -3.17 25.67
N LEU A 351 13.71 -3.95 24.61
CA LEU A 351 12.54 -3.84 23.75
C LEU A 351 11.24 -4.11 24.52
N ILE A 352 11.17 -5.25 25.23
CA ILE A 352 10.02 -5.63 26.05
C ILE A 352 9.70 -4.52 27.06
N LYS A 353 10.73 -4.04 27.77
CA LYS A 353 10.58 -2.97 28.76
C LYS A 353 10.07 -1.69 28.11
N ALA A 354 10.57 -1.31 26.94
CA ALA A 354 10.14 -0.09 26.26
C ALA A 354 8.66 -0.14 25.88
N PHE A 355 8.18 -1.25 25.30
CA PHE A 355 6.78 -1.39 24.90
C PHE A 355 5.83 -1.49 26.10
N LEU A 356 6.15 -2.33 27.09
CA LEU A 356 5.31 -2.50 28.28
C LEU A 356 5.24 -1.20 29.10
N ASN A 357 6.35 -0.45 29.24
CA ASN A 357 6.34 0.81 29.98
C ASN A 357 5.55 1.92 29.28
N ASN A 358 5.49 1.90 27.95
CA ASN A 358 4.77 2.91 27.19
C ASN A 358 3.27 2.60 27.02
N ASN A 359 2.87 1.33 27.21
CA ASN A 359 1.51 0.82 27.03
C ASN A 359 1.04 0.06 28.29
N THR A 360 1.40 0.54 29.50
CA THR A 360 1.18 -0.19 30.77
C THR A 360 -0.27 -0.54 31.07
N GLU A 361 -1.21 0.26 30.56
CA GLU A 361 -2.65 0.10 30.82
C GLU A 361 -3.34 -0.83 29.81
N THR A 362 -2.69 -1.13 28.68
CA THR A 362 -3.33 -1.75 27.51
C THR A 362 -2.60 -3.00 27.02
N LEU A 363 -1.27 -3.06 27.13
CA LEU A 363 -0.48 -4.17 26.59
C LEU A 363 -0.16 -5.21 27.67
N GLU A 364 -0.77 -6.38 27.55
CA GLU A 364 -0.43 -7.54 28.37
C GLU A 364 0.83 -8.25 27.86
N LYS A 365 1.62 -8.83 28.77
CA LYS A 365 2.83 -9.60 28.42
C LYS A 365 2.54 -10.76 27.46
N SER A 366 1.40 -11.42 27.63
CA SER A 366 0.90 -12.52 26.79
C SER A 366 0.57 -12.08 25.35
N HIS A 367 0.35 -10.79 25.10
CA HIS A 367 0.04 -10.20 23.80
C HIS A 367 1.24 -9.51 23.16
N PHE A 368 2.42 -9.65 23.75
CA PHE A 368 3.69 -9.22 23.18
C PHE A 368 4.44 -10.44 22.65
N LEU A 369 4.47 -10.57 21.32
CA LEU A 369 5.00 -11.73 20.64
C LEU A 369 6.24 -11.34 19.82
N LEU A 370 7.32 -12.07 20.06
CA LEU A 370 8.54 -11.97 19.25
C LEU A 370 8.81 -13.31 18.58
N VAL A 371 9.09 -13.27 17.29
CA VAL A 371 9.56 -14.43 16.54
C VAL A 371 11.02 -14.24 16.19
N ASP A 372 11.81 -15.21 16.63
CA ASP A 372 13.23 -15.33 16.28
C ASP A 372 13.36 -16.20 15.01
N PRO A 373 13.78 -15.61 13.88
CA PRO A 373 13.94 -16.33 12.63
C PRO A 373 15.21 -17.21 12.58
N SER A 374 16.14 -17.04 13.52
CA SER A 374 17.38 -17.85 13.59
C SER A 374 17.12 -19.26 14.10
N LEU A 375 16.00 -19.48 14.79
CA LEU A 375 15.57 -20.79 15.21
C LEU A 375 15.13 -21.58 13.97
N THR A 376 15.81 -22.70 13.70
CA THR A 376 15.52 -23.65 12.61
C THR A 376 14.06 -24.14 12.55
N THR A 377 13.28 -23.86 13.59
CA THR A 377 11.81 -23.85 13.57
C THR A 377 11.33 -22.47 14.02
N LEU A 378 10.53 -21.79 13.19
CA LEU A 378 9.76 -20.59 13.59
C LEU A 378 8.96 -20.92 14.86
N GLN A 379 9.47 -20.51 16.02
CA GLN A 379 8.78 -20.65 17.29
C GLN A 379 8.27 -19.29 17.72
N LEU A 380 6.94 -19.17 17.83
CA LEU A 380 6.31 -18.06 18.52
C LEU A 380 6.72 -18.13 19.99
N ARG A 381 7.40 -17.08 20.48
CA ARG A 381 7.76 -16.96 21.89
C ARG A 381 6.95 -15.85 22.54
N THR A 382 6.32 -16.18 23.66
CA THR A 382 5.71 -15.17 24.54
C THR A 382 6.78 -14.56 25.45
N VAL A 383 6.50 -13.39 26.03
CA VAL A 383 7.39 -12.74 27.01
C VAL A 383 7.72 -13.68 28.17
N GLU A 384 6.75 -14.45 28.66
CA GLU A 384 6.97 -15.38 29.77
C GLU A 384 7.98 -16.48 29.43
N GLN A 385 7.95 -16.97 28.19
CA GLN A 385 8.89 -17.98 27.70
C GLN A 385 10.31 -17.40 27.59
N LEU A 386 10.44 -16.17 27.08
CA LEU A 386 11.72 -15.47 26.98
C LEU A 386 12.33 -15.19 28.37
N GLU A 387 11.53 -14.71 29.31
CA GLU A 387 11.98 -14.44 30.70
C GLU A 387 12.39 -15.71 31.45
N TYR A 388 11.73 -16.85 31.17
CA TYR A 388 12.08 -18.15 31.75
C TYR A 388 13.42 -18.65 31.24
N GLU A 389 13.67 -18.56 29.94
CA GLU A 389 14.91 -19.04 29.30
C GLU A 389 16.14 -18.23 29.73
N GLN A 390 15.99 -16.91 29.92
CA GLN A 390 17.08 -16.06 30.42
C GLN A 390 17.53 -16.42 31.84
N LYS A 391 16.71 -17.12 32.62
CA LYS A 391 17.05 -17.57 33.98
C LYS A 391 17.74 -18.94 33.99
N LEU A 392 17.80 -19.64 32.86
CA LEU A 392 18.46 -20.94 32.77
C LEU A 392 19.99 -20.77 32.71
N PRO A 393 20.76 -21.45 33.59
CA PRO A 393 22.22 -21.40 33.54
C PRO A 393 22.71 -22.00 32.21
N GLY A 394 23.35 -21.19 31.37
CA GLY A 394 23.92 -21.64 30.09
C GLY A 394 23.17 -21.21 28.83
N TYR A 395 22.04 -20.49 28.96
CA TYR A 395 21.39 -19.87 27.80
C TYR A 395 22.20 -18.64 27.35
N ARG A 396 23.10 -18.84 26.39
CA ARG A 396 23.60 -17.76 25.53
C ARG A 396 22.79 -17.84 24.25
N LEU A 397 22.12 -16.73 23.89
CA LEU A 397 21.63 -16.57 22.52
C LEU A 397 22.85 -16.80 21.61
N LEU A 398 22.75 -17.82 20.75
CA LEU A 398 23.77 -18.16 19.76
C LEU A 398 23.56 -17.31 18.52
#